data_AF-A0A7V4HFC9-F1
#
_entry.id   AF-A0A7V4HFC9-F1
#
_cell.length_a   1.000
_cell.length_b   1.000
_cell.length_c   1.000
_cell.angle_alpha   90.00
_cell.angle_beta   90.00
_cell.angle_gamma   90.00
#
_symmetry.space_group_name_H-M   'P 1'
#
loop_
_entity.id
_entity.type
_entity.pdbx_description
1 polymer ?
#
loop_
_entity_poly.entity_id
_entity_poly.type
_entity_poly.pdbx_seq_one_letter_code
_entity_poly.pdbx_strand_id
1 'polypeptide(L)'
;MHELTRLPGYRDAGFIRTDYLDIEDYGHMHIVFDDGTVGDVITSEVVLGGIYDVVEVFANNHRTRCYLSPAGLMDTYNPKGEQYRDIYLVEKVSTKEGWSSAAPDENFTMGYQAEIQDFLACAAEKRQPQSDLDLALDTTAAIYAAYFSAERRGAEVDIPSV
;
A
#
# COMPACT_ATOMS: atom_id res chain seq x y z
N MET A 1 -17.61 -9.12 -2.46
CA MET A 1 -17.81 -8.58 -1.10
C MET A 1 -16.67 -9.12 -0.28
N HIS A 2 -16.06 -8.31 0.60
CA HIS A 2 -14.92 -8.76 1.37
C HIS A 2 -15.20 -10.06 2.14
N GLU A 3 -14.38 -11.10 1.96
CA GLU A 3 -14.52 -12.42 2.62
C GLU A 3 -14.51 -12.33 4.16
N LEU A 4 -13.66 -11.47 4.74
CA LEU A 4 -13.58 -11.23 6.17
C LEU A 4 -14.88 -10.64 6.74
N THR A 5 -15.56 -9.80 5.96
CA THR A 5 -16.86 -9.23 6.37
C THR A 5 -18.03 -10.22 6.23
N ARG A 6 -17.78 -11.40 5.66
CA ARG A 6 -18.76 -12.50 5.51
C ARG A 6 -18.62 -13.60 6.56
N LEU A 7 -17.62 -13.51 7.44
CA LEU A 7 -17.43 -14.50 8.50
C LEU A 7 -18.69 -14.60 9.40
N PRO A 8 -19.11 -15.81 9.85
CA PRO A 8 -20.34 -15.97 10.64
C PRO A 8 -20.40 -15.14 11.92
N GLY A 9 -19.24 -14.81 12.49
CA GLY A 9 -19.12 -14.00 13.71
C GLY A 9 -18.83 -12.52 13.45
N TYR A 10 -18.71 -12.09 12.19
CA TYR A 10 -18.46 -10.68 11.89
C TYR A 10 -19.69 -9.84 12.25
N ARG A 11 -19.48 -8.83 13.09
CA ARG A 11 -20.50 -7.83 13.41
C ARG A 11 -20.18 -6.55 12.65
N ASP A 12 -20.97 -6.30 11.61
CA ASP A 12 -20.81 -5.07 10.84
C ASP A 12 -21.17 -3.83 11.68
N ALA A 13 -20.19 -2.95 11.84
CA ALA A 13 -20.34 -1.66 12.51
C ALA A 13 -20.52 -0.50 11.52
N GLY A 14 -20.47 -0.76 10.21
CA GLY A 14 -20.67 0.22 9.15
C GLY A 14 -19.45 1.08 8.81
N PHE A 15 -18.25 0.72 9.28
CA PHE A 15 -17.01 1.49 9.05
C PHE A 15 -16.14 0.96 7.91
N ILE A 16 -16.26 -0.33 7.59
CA ILE A 16 -15.55 -0.96 6.48
C ILE A 16 -16.51 -0.99 5.31
N ARG A 17 -16.04 -0.56 4.14
CA ARG A 17 -16.82 -0.59 2.90
C ARG A 17 -17.07 -2.04 2.48
N THR A 18 -18.26 -2.40 1.99
CA THR A 18 -18.62 -3.82 1.71
C THR A 18 -19.16 -4.08 0.31
N ASP A 19 -19.18 -3.08 -0.57
CA ASP A 19 -19.80 -3.14 -1.90
C ASP A 19 -18.85 -3.64 -3.02
N TYR A 20 -17.57 -3.86 -2.73
CA TYR A 20 -16.66 -4.48 -3.68
C TYR A 20 -17.12 -5.90 -4.05
N LEU A 21 -16.88 -6.33 -5.28
CA LEU A 21 -17.21 -7.67 -5.78
C LEU A 21 -15.93 -8.35 -6.26
N ASP A 22 -15.74 -9.61 -5.89
CA ASP A 22 -14.64 -10.45 -6.38
C ASP A 22 -13.23 -9.84 -6.14
N ILE A 23 -12.94 -9.52 -4.88
CA ILE A 23 -11.63 -9.00 -4.45
C ILE A 23 -11.15 -9.77 -3.21
N GLU A 24 -9.84 -9.79 -3.02
CA GLU A 24 -9.16 -10.14 -1.79
C GLU A 24 -9.19 -9.00 -0.76
N ASP A 25 -9.20 -9.35 0.52
CA ASP A 25 -9.25 -8.36 1.62
C ASP A 25 -7.90 -8.15 2.28
N TYR A 26 -7.07 -9.17 2.16
CA TYR A 26 -5.83 -9.33 2.90
C TYR A 26 -4.90 -10.23 2.10
N GLY A 27 -3.67 -9.77 1.91
CA GLY A 27 -2.58 -10.52 1.30
C GLY A 27 -1.38 -10.52 2.20
N HIS A 28 -0.68 -11.66 2.26
CA HIS A 28 0.62 -11.78 2.89
C HIS A 28 1.52 -12.61 1.97
N MET A 29 2.58 -11.99 1.48
CA MET A 29 3.57 -12.62 0.60
C MET A 29 4.92 -12.61 1.31
N HIS A 30 5.55 -13.79 1.39
CA HIS A 30 6.95 -13.95 1.77
C HIS A 30 7.75 -14.28 0.51
N ILE A 31 8.69 -13.42 0.14
CA ILE A 31 9.48 -13.52 -1.08
C ILE A 31 10.92 -13.76 -0.70
N VAL A 32 11.53 -14.79 -1.29
CA VAL A 32 12.97 -15.07 -1.19
C VAL A 32 13.62 -14.67 -2.51
N PHE A 33 14.61 -13.79 -2.45
CA PHE A 33 15.36 -13.35 -3.64
C PHE A 33 16.53 -14.31 -3.93
N ASP A 34 17.05 -14.26 -5.16
CA ASP A 34 18.15 -15.13 -5.61
C ASP A 34 19.43 -15.01 -4.78
N ASP A 35 19.65 -13.86 -4.14
CA ASP A 35 20.80 -13.62 -3.25
C ASP A 35 20.57 -14.10 -1.81
N GLY A 36 19.41 -14.70 -1.54
CA GLY A 36 19.00 -15.21 -0.24
C GLY A 36 18.44 -14.14 0.71
N THR A 37 18.31 -12.89 0.26
CA THR A 37 17.55 -11.88 1.01
C THR A 37 16.05 -12.21 0.98
N VAL A 38 15.30 -11.59 1.89
CA VAL A 38 13.87 -11.88 2.07
C VAL A 38 13.07 -10.59 2.16
N GLY A 39 11.86 -10.60 1.61
CA GLY A 39 10.89 -9.52 1.69
C GLY A 39 9.53 -10.04 2.12
N ASP A 40 8.94 -9.40 3.13
CA ASP A 40 7.56 -9.65 3.53
C ASP A 40 6.69 -8.47 3.10
N VAL A 41 5.61 -8.76 2.39
CA VAL A 41 4.63 -7.77 1.94
C VAL A 41 3.28 -8.12 2.54
N ILE A 42 2.67 -7.18 3.25
CA ILE A 42 1.33 -7.32 3.83
C ILE A 42 0.47 -6.20 3.26
N THR A 43 -0.68 -6.56 2.70
CA THR A 43 -1.67 -5.61 2.18
C THR A 43 -3.03 -5.94 2.77
N SER A 44 -3.84 -4.91 3.04
CA SER A 44 -5.19 -5.11 3.57
C SER A 44 -6.14 -3.95 3.26
N GLU A 45 -7.35 -4.30 2.83
CA GLU A 45 -8.45 -3.35 2.60
C GLU A 45 -9.37 -3.19 3.83
N VAL A 46 -9.14 -3.97 4.90
CA VAL A 46 -10.00 -3.99 6.11
C VAL A 46 -9.39 -3.24 7.29
N VAL A 47 -8.58 -2.22 7.01
CA VAL A 47 -7.91 -1.39 8.01
C VAL A 47 -8.64 -0.05 8.16
N LEU A 48 -8.77 0.43 9.40
CA LEU A 48 -9.36 1.74 9.72
C LEU A 48 -8.25 2.74 10.06
N GLY A 49 -8.54 4.04 9.85
CA GLY A 49 -7.65 5.13 10.26
C GLY A 49 -6.98 5.89 9.11
N GLY A 50 -7.33 5.56 7.87
CA GLY A 50 -6.66 6.05 6.67
C GLY A 50 -5.69 5.03 6.09
N ILE A 51 -5.10 5.34 4.93
CA ILE A 51 -4.04 4.51 4.35
C ILE A 51 -2.86 4.41 5.32
N TYR A 52 -2.25 3.24 5.35
CA TYR A 52 -1.10 2.93 6.21
C TYR A 52 -0.05 2.19 5.40
N ASP A 53 0.95 2.94 4.95
CA ASP A 53 1.99 2.46 4.04
C ASP A 53 3.35 2.72 4.68
N VAL A 54 4.04 1.62 5.01
CA VAL A 54 5.34 1.65 5.68
C VAL A 54 6.27 0.63 5.05
N VAL A 55 7.50 1.05 4.81
CA VAL A 55 8.60 0.17 4.39
C VAL A 55 9.63 0.11 5.51
N GLU A 56 9.98 -1.10 5.94
CA GLU A 56 11.08 -1.33 6.88
C GLU A 56 12.23 -2.09 6.21
N VAL A 57 13.44 -1.58 6.36
CA VAL A 57 14.67 -2.20 5.85
C VAL A 57 15.54 -2.61 7.02
N PHE A 58 15.93 -3.87 7.06
CA PHE A 58 16.82 -4.45 8.05
C PHE A 58 18.10 -4.90 7.36
N ALA A 59 19.16 -4.11 7.51
CA ALA A 59 20.47 -4.40 6.94
C ALA A 59 21.48 -4.71 8.05
N ASN A 60 22.64 -5.25 7.68
CA ASN A 60 23.71 -5.57 8.62
C ASN A 60 24.47 -4.33 9.15
N ASN A 61 24.20 -3.14 8.62
CA ASN A 61 24.86 -1.89 8.97
C ASN A 61 23.88 -0.78 9.41
N HIS A 62 22.58 -0.95 9.18
CA HIS A 62 21.57 0.02 9.57
C HIS A 62 20.17 -0.62 9.58
N ARG A 63 19.23 0.09 10.20
CA ARG A 63 17.80 -0.19 10.11
C ARG A 63 17.08 1.09 9.74
N THR A 64 16.15 0.99 8.79
CA THR A 64 15.35 2.12 8.32
C THR A 64 13.87 1.77 8.43
N ARG A 65 13.06 2.73 8.87
CA ARG A 65 11.61 2.68 8.75
C ARG A 65 11.17 3.94 8.02
N CYS A 66 10.54 3.76 6.87
CA CYS A 66 10.02 4.83 6.04
C CYS A 66 8.50 4.80 6.10
N TYR A 67 7.90 5.88 6.60
CA TYR A 67 6.44 6.08 6.56
C TYR A 67 6.09 6.85 5.28
N LEU A 68 5.36 6.20 4.36
CA LEU A 68 4.78 6.88 3.21
C LEU A 68 3.45 7.52 3.62
N SER A 69 2.64 6.78 4.37
CA SER A 69 1.46 7.32 5.05
C SER A 69 1.18 6.58 6.36
N PRO A 70 0.89 7.27 7.48
CA PRO A 70 1.05 8.71 7.66
C PRO A 70 2.53 9.13 7.74
N ALA A 71 2.95 10.11 6.93
CA ALA A 71 4.34 10.57 6.86
C ALA A 71 4.78 11.49 8.03
N GLY A 72 3.85 11.88 8.92
CA GLY A 72 4.16 12.74 10.07
C GLY A 72 4.53 14.18 9.71
N LEU A 73 4.01 14.71 8.59
CA LEU A 73 4.32 16.06 8.11
C LEU A 73 3.54 17.15 8.87
N MET A 74 2.31 16.85 9.29
CA MET A 74 1.46 17.81 10.00
C MET A 74 0.43 17.09 10.86
N ASP A 75 0.41 17.41 12.15
CA ASP A 75 -0.67 16.99 13.04
C ASP A 75 -1.70 18.10 13.19
N THR A 76 -2.97 17.72 13.16
CA THR A 76 -4.07 18.63 13.47
C THR A 76 -5.10 17.97 14.38
N TYR A 77 -5.68 18.77 15.26
CA TYR A 77 -6.78 18.34 16.13
C TYR A 77 -8.09 19.00 15.69
N ASN A 78 -9.11 18.18 15.48
CA ASN A 78 -10.44 18.65 15.17
C ASN A 78 -11.47 18.10 16.15
N PRO A 79 -12.12 18.93 16.98
CA PRO A 79 -13.07 18.44 17.99
C PRO A 79 -14.38 17.92 17.41
N LYS A 80 -14.75 18.29 16.16
CA LYS A 80 -16.00 17.89 15.51
C LYS A 80 -15.87 17.88 13.98
N GLY A 81 -16.45 16.89 13.30
CA GLY A 81 -16.23 16.65 11.88
C GLY A 81 -16.68 17.77 10.94
N GLU A 82 -17.68 18.57 11.35
CA GLU A 82 -18.31 19.60 10.51
C GLU A 82 -17.31 20.65 10.00
N GLN A 83 -16.36 21.08 10.84
CA GLN A 83 -15.34 22.06 10.45
C GLN A 83 -14.45 21.57 9.31
N TYR A 84 -14.23 20.25 9.20
CA TYR A 84 -13.32 19.62 8.24
C TYR A 84 -14.08 18.88 7.13
N ARG A 85 -15.40 19.09 7.03
CA ARG A 85 -16.24 18.41 6.02
C ARG A 85 -15.62 18.49 4.63
N ASP A 86 -15.19 19.69 4.23
CA ASP A 86 -14.69 20.01 2.89
C ASP A 86 -13.14 20.01 2.83
N ILE A 87 -12.45 19.53 3.87
CA ILE A 87 -10.98 19.48 3.97
C ILE A 87 -10.52 18.03 3.78
N TYR A 88 -9.59 17.81 2.86
CA TYR A 88 -8.89 16.52 2.73
C TYR A 88 -7.85 16.38 3.85
N LEU A 89 -7.74 15.20 4.46
CA LEU A 89 -6.72 14.92 5.48
C LEU A 89 -5.75 13.83 5.05
N VAL A 90 -6.26 12.62 4.79
CA VAL A 90 -5.48 11.46 4.34
C VAL A 90 -6.44 10.51 3.63
N GLU A 91 -5.93 9.75 2.66
CA GLU A 91 -6.74 8.80 1.91
C GLU A 91 -7.40 7.77 2.83
N LYS A 92 -8.61 7.32 2.49
CA LYS A 92 -9.39 6.28 3.20
C LYS A 92 -9.73 6.58 4.69
N VAL A 93 -9.55 7.81 5.18
CA VAL A 93 -9.95 8.16 6.55
C VAL A 93 -11.47 8.29 6.68
N SER A 94 -12.07 7.53 7.60
CA SER A 94 -13.53 7.49 7.78
C SER A 94 -14.07 8.63 8.67
N THR A 95 -13.25 9.16 9.57
CA THR A 95 -13.58 10.29 10.46
C THR A 95 -12.48 11.34 10.43
N LYS A 96 -12.87 12.61 10.57
CA LYS A 96 -11.94 13.75 10.62
C LYS A 96 -11.94 14.39 12.01
N GLU A 97 -12.38 13.66 13.03
CA GLU A 97 -12.41 14.09 14.43
C GLU A 97 -11.20 13.55 15.20
N GLY A 98 -10.79 14.26 16.25
CA GLY A 98 -9.63 13.93 17.04
C GLY A 98 -8.33 14.41 16.42
N TRP A 99 -7.23 13.78 16.80
CA TRP A 99 -5.92 14.02 16.21
C TRP A 99 -5.77 13.25 14.90
N SER A 100 -5.23 13.90 13.88
CA SER A 100 -4.91 13.28 12.60
C SER A 100 -3.56 13.77 12.11
N SER A 101 -2.69 12.84 11.70
CA SER A 101 -1.49 13.15 10.92
C SER A 101 -1.91 13.37 9.48
N ALA A 102 -2.28 14.60 9.16
CA ALA A 102 -2.70 14.98 7.82
C ALA A 102 -1.53 14.86 6.82
N ALA A 103 -1.87 14.60 5.56
CA ALA A 103 -1.00 14.69 4.40
C ALA A 103 -1.31 16.01 3.65
N PRO A 104 -0.58 17.11 3.92
CA PRO A 104 -0.86 18.41 3.28
C PRO A 104 -0.73 18.36 1.76
N ASP A 105 0.18 17.54 1.25
CA ASP A 105 0.33 17.18 -0.16
C ASP A 105 0.64 15.68 -0.26
N GLU A 106 -0.40 14.87 -0.41
CA GLU A 106 -0.26 13.41 -0.51
C GLU A 106 0.41 12.99 -1.82
N ASN A 107 0.30 13.78 -2.90
CA ASN A 107 0.99 13.50 -4.16
C ASN A 107 2.51 13.61 -4.00
N PHE A 108 2.97 14.47 -3.09
CA PHE A 108 4.38 14.56 -2.72
C PHE A 108 4.81 13.36 -1.88
N THR A 109 4.08 13.02 -0.80
CA THR A 109 4.47 11.92 0.10
C THR A 109 4.41 10.54 -0.56
N MET A 110 3.46 10.34 -1.47
CA MET A 110 3.32 9.09 -2.24
C MET A 110 4.24 9.03 -3.47
N GLY A 111 4.96 10.12 -3.78
CA GLY A 111 5.98 10.13 -4.84
C GLY A 111 5.47 10.39 -6.26
N TYR A 112 4.17 10.60 -6.48
CA TYR A 112 3.59 10.82 -7.82
C TYR A 112 4.24 11.98 -8.58
N GLN A 113 4.63 13.05 -7.87
CA GLN A 113 5.33 14.18 -8.50
C GLN A 113 6.69 13.76 -9.06
N ALA A 114 7.46 12.96 -8.31
CA ALA A 114 8.76 12.46 -8.75
C ALA A 114 8.62 11.41 -9.88
N GLU A 115 7.60 10.55 -9.80
CA GLU A 115 7.27 9.57 -10.85
C GLU A 115 6.99 10.26 -12.19
N ILE A 116 6.08 11.24 -12.20
CA ILE A 116 5.74 11.99 -13.43
C ILE A 116 6.96 12.77 -13.95
N GLN A 117 7.76 13.35 -13.04
CA GLN A 117 8.98 14.05 -13.42
C GLN A 117 10.00 13.10 -14.06
N ASP A 118 10.19 11.89 -13.55
CA ASP A 118 11.07 10.89 -14.15
C ASP A 118 10.58 10.48 -15.54
N PHE A 119 9.27 10.20 -15.69
CA PHE A 119 8.65 9.87 -16.97
C PHE A 119 8.91 10.96 -18.03
N LEU A 120 8.63 12.23 -17.71
CA LEU A 120 8.82 13.34 -18.63
C LEU A 120 10.30 13.56 -18.97
N ALA A 121 11.19 13.45 -17.99
CA ALA A 121 12.63 13.58 -18.21
C ALA A 121 13.17 12.45 -19.10
N CYS A 122 12.73 11.20 -18.90
CA CYS A 122 13.09 10.07 -19.74
C CYS A 122 12.71 10.29 -21.21
N ALA A 123 11.48 10.77 -21.46
CA ALA A 123 11.02 11.08 -22.81
C ALA A 123 11.85 12.19 -23.47
N ALA A 124 12.20 13.24 -22.72
CA ALA A 124 12.99 14.36 -23.24
C ALA A 124 14.46 13.99 -23.50
N GLU A 125 15.07 13.24 -22.59
CA GLU A 125 16.50 12.91 -22.59
C GLU A 125 16.82 11.60 -23.32
N LYS A 126 15.78 10.82 -23.69
CA LYS A 126 15.90 9.50 -24.30
C LYS A 126 16.70 8.52 -23.43
N ARG A 127 16.43 8.52 -22.13
CA ARG A 127 16.95 7.55 -21.16
C ARG A 127 15.84 6.61 -20.68
N GLN A 128 16.22 5.52 -20.04
CA GLN A 128 15.28 4.62 -19.38
C GLN A 128 14.78 5.22 -18.05
N PRO A 129 13.53 4.94 -17.65
CA PRO A 129 13.01 5.30 -16.33
C PRO A 129 13.72 4.52 -15.22
N GLN A 130 13.63 5.04 -14.00
CA GLN A 130 14.15 4.35 -12.82
C GLN A 130 13.38 3.05 -12.52
N SER A 131 12.07 3.08 -12.76
CA SER A 131 11.19 1.91 -12.73
C SER A 131 10.81 1.56 -14.17
N ASP A 132 11.52 0.61 -14.76
CA ASP A 132 11.38 0.23 -16.16
C ASP A 132 10.36 -0.91 -16.38
N LEU A 133 10.26 -1.33 -17.64
CA LEU A 133 9.35 -2.40 -18.03
C LEU A 133 9.73 -3.74 -17.38
N ASP A 134 11.02 -4.02 -17.25
CA ASP A 134 11.50 -5.28 -16.68
C ASP A 134 11.06 -5.38 -15.22
N LEU A 135 11.23 -4.31 -14.44
CA LEU A 135 10.73 -4.26 -13.06
C LEU A 135 9.20 -4.42 -12.99
N ALA A 136 8.46 -3.84 -13.94
CA ALA A 136 7.00 -3.97 -13.98
C ALA A 136 6.56 -5.41 -14.29
N LEU A 137 7.27 -6.10 -15.18
CA LEU A 137 7.02 -7.49 -15.52
C LEU A 137 7.32 -8.42 -14.33
N ASP A 138 8.47 -8.23 -13.67
CA ASP A 138 8.85 -8.99 -12.47
C ASP A 138 7.84 -8.80 -11.34
N THR A 139 7.41 -7.55 -11.10
CA THR A 139 6.38 -7.25 -10.08
C THR A 139 5.06 -7.93 -10.40
N THR A 140 4.64 -7.91 -11.67
CA THR A 140 3.41 -8.57 -12.12
C THR A 140 3.51 -10.09 -11.97
N ALA A 141 4.64 -10.68 -12.32
CA ALA A 141 4.90 -12.11 -12.16
C ALA A 141 4.88 -12.53 -10.68
N ALA A 142 5.45 -11.72 -9.79
CA ALA A 142 5.41 -11.94 -8.34
C ALA A 142 3.97 -11.91 -7.79
N ILE A 143 3.14 -10.95 -8.23
CA ILE A 143 1.72 -10.88 -7.85
C ILE A 143 0.98 -12.12 -8.34
N TYR A 144 1.18 -12.53 -9.60
CA TYR A 144 0.57 -13.75 -10.13
C TYR A 144 0.98 -14.99 -9.33
N ALA A 145 2.27 -15.14 -9.03
CA ALA A 145 2.79 -16.24 -8.22
C ALA A 145 2.17 -16.26 -6.82
N ALA A 146 1.94 -15.10 -6.20
CA ALA A 146 1.24 -15.01 -4.91
C ALA A 146 -0.19 -15.57 -4.99
N TYR A 147 -0.96 -15.22 -6.03
CA TYR A 147 -2.29 -15.80 -6.26
C TYR A 147 -2.24 -17.32 -6.48
N PHE A 148 -1.26 -17.79 -7.25
CA PHE A 148 -1.09 -19.22 -7.50
C PHE A 148 -0.68 -20.00 -6.25
N SER A 149 0.16 -19.41 -5.40
CA SER A 149 0.48 -19.94 -4.08
C SER A 149 -0.77 -20.03 -3.21
N ALA A 150 -1.60 -18.98 -3.18
CA ALA A 150 -2.84 -18.94 -2.42
C ALA A 150 -3.82 -20.05 -2.87
N GLU A 151 -4.00 -20.25 -4.18
CA GLU A 151 -4.80 -21.37 -4.73
C GLU A 151 -4.27 -22.73 -4.25
N ARG A 152 -2.94 -22.85 -4.13
CA ARG A 152 -2.24 -24.04 -3.63
C ARG A 152 -2.11 -24.10 -2.11
N ARG A 153 -2.95 -23.36 -1.37
CA ARG A 153 -2.98 -23.33 0.10
C ARG A 153 -1.68 -22.80 0.72
N GLY A 154 -1.07 -21.80 0.09
CA GLY A 154 0.16 -21.14 0.55
C GLY A 154 1.43 -21.96 0.31
N ALA A 155 1.42 -22.89 -0.66
CA ALA A 155 2.62 -23.61 -1.04
C ALA A 155 3.65 -22.66 -1.68
N GLU A 156 4.93 -22.91 -1.45
CA GLU A 156 6.01 -22.23 -2.17
C GLU A 156 5.90 -22.51 -3.67
N VAL A 157 6.09 -21.47 -4.49
CA VAL A 157 6.03 -21.53 -5.94
C VAL A 157 7.11 -20.64 -6.53
N ASP A 158 7.66 -21.05 -7.66
CA ASP A 158 8.62 -20.23 -8.40
C ASP A 158 7.93 -19.01 -9.02
N ILE A 159 8.63 -17.88 -9.04
CA ILE A 159 8.22 -16.69 -9.79
C ILE A 159 8.74 -16.85 -11.23
N PRO A 160 7.87 -16.81 -12.25
CA PRO A 160 8.31 -16.92 -13.64
C PRO A 160 9.24 -15.77 -14.02
N SER A 161 10.38 -16.07 -14.62
CA SER A 161 11.21 -15.07 -15.30
C SER A 161 10.51 -14.65 -16.61
N VAL A 162 10.38 -13.34 -16.84
CA VAL A 162 9.74 -12.78 -18.04
C VAL A 162 10.77 -12.45 -19.12
#